data_AF-A0AAJ2H530-F1
#
_entry.id   AF-A0AAJ2H530-F1
#
_cell.length_a   1.000
_cell.length_b   1.000
_cell.length_c   1.000
_cell.angle_alpha   90.00
_cell.angle_beta   90.00
_cell.angle_gamma   90.00
#
_symmetry.space_group_name_H-M   'P 1'
#
loop_
_entity.id
_entity.type
_entity.pdbx_description
1 polymer ?
#
loop_
_entity_poly.entity_id
_entity_poly.type
_entity_poly.pdbx_seq_one_letter_code
_entity_poly.pdbx_strand_id
1 'polypeptide(L)'
;SVSHDLRSPLASMIGAAETLSHYRHAMNEEDQNSLLEAIHLEGERLDRYIQNLLDMTRLGHDGLTLSRDWVTVDELVNSAVGRLSRYMPNSKTIVSMPAQ
;
A
#
# COMPACT_ATOMS: atom_id res chain seq x y z
N SER A 1 7.22 -11.86 11.30
CA SER A 1 7.92 -10.82 12.09
C SER A 1 8.22 -9.66 11.17
N VAL A 2 8.32 -8.44 11.70
CA VAL A 2 8.54 -7.22 10.90
C VAL A 2 9.62 -7.41 9.82
N SER A 3 10.77 -8.00 10.17
CA SER A 3 11.83 -8.27 9.18
C SER A 3 11.45 -9.26 8.07
N HIS A 4 10.58 -10.24 8.35
CA HIS A 4 10.05 -11.15 7.33
C HIS A 4 9.09 -10.41 6.39
N ASP A 5 8.25 -9.52 6.93
CA ASP A 5 7.26 -8.77 6.17
C ASP A 5 7.90 -7.70 5.27
N LEU A 6 9.11 -7.22 5.63
CA LEU A 6 9.95 -6.39 4.76
C LEU A 6 10.75 -7.20 3.73
N ARG A 7 11.23 -8.40 4.10
CA ARG A 7 12.09 -9.22 3.22
C ARG A 7 11.35 -9.76 1.99
N SER A 8 10.09 -10.16 2.17
CA SER A 8 9.27 -10.74 1.09
C SER A 8 9.05 -9.79 -0.10
N PRO A 9 8.53 -8.55 0.08
CA PRO A 9 8.37 -7.60 -1.04
C PRO A 9 9.72 -7.24 -1.67
N LEU A 10 10.77 -7.04 -0.86
CA LEU A 10 12.11 -6.74 -1.37
C LEU A 10 12.66 -7.85 -2.28
N ALA A 11 12.53 -9.12 -1.86
CA ALA A 11 12.97 -10.26 -2.66
C ALA A 11 12.19 -10.35 -3.99
N SER A 12 10.89 -10.08 -3.97
CA SER A 12 10.05 -10.02 -5.17
C SER A 12 10.52 -8.93 -6.14
N MET A 13 10.77 -7.72 -5.65
CA MET A 13 11.29 -6.61 -6.46
C MET A 13 12.66 -6.93 -7.09
N ILE A 14 13.57 -7.53 -6.30
CA ILE A 14 14.90 -7.92 -6.80
C ILE A 14 14.76 -8.98 -7.91
N GLY A 15 13.94 -10.01 -7.71
CA GLY A 15 13.75 -11.06 -8.71
C GLY A 15 13.13 -10.54 -10.02
N ALA A 16 12.14 -9.65 -9.92
CA ALA A 16 11.54 -9.02 -11.10
C ALA A 16 12.55 -8.11 -11.84
N ALA A 17 13.34 -7.32 -11.11
CA ALA A 17 14.37 -6.46 -11.68
C ALA A 17 15.50 -7.27 -12.33
N GLU A 18 15.92 -8.37 -11.71
CA GLU A 18 16.91 -9.30 -12.27
C GLU A 18 16.37 -9.93 -13.57
N THR A 19 15.10 -10.34 -13.58
CA THR A 19 14.46 -10.91 -14.77
C THR A 19 14.44 -9.91 -15.92
N LEU A 20 14.03 -8.66 -15.67
CA LEU A 20 14.10 -7.57 -16.66
C LEU A 20 15.54 -7.36 -17.15
N SER A 21 16.51 -7.27 -16.24
CA SER A 21 17.90 -7.02 -16.58
C SER A 21 18.47 -8.08 -17.55
N HIS A 22 18.20 -9.35 -17.28
CA HIS A 22 18.74 -10.47 -18.06
C HIS A 22 17.95 -10.75 -19.34
N TYR A 23 16.63 -10.61 -19.32
CA TYR A 23 15.76 -11.12 -20.38
C TYR A 23 15.00 -10.05 -21.16
N ARG A 24 15.11 -8.75 -20.84
CA ARG A 24 14.32 -7.68 -21.50
C ARG A 24 14.23 -7.78 -23.02
N HIS A 25 15.33 -8.10 -23.71
CA HIS A 25 15.38 -8.14 -25.17
C HIS A 25 14.70 -9.38 -25.78
N ALA A 26 14.47 -10.41 -24.97
CA ALA A 26 13.76 -11.64 -25.36
C ALA A 26 12.28 -11.61 -24.94
N MET A 27 11.82 -10.56 -24.27
CA MET A 27 10.46 -10.40 -23.76
C MET A 27 9.67 -9.42 -24.61
N ASN A 28 8.37 -9.65 -24.75
CA ASN A 28 7.47 -8.66 -25.35
C ASN A 28 7.26 -7.47 -24.38
N GLU A 29 6.65 -6.38 -24.87
CA GLU A 29 6.41 -5.19 -24.03
C GLU A 29 5.41 -5.44 -22.88
N GLU A 30 4.44 -6.34 -23.07
CA GLU A 30 3.43 -6.66 -22.06
C GLU A 30 4.05 -7.32 -20.82
N ASP A 31 4.95 -8.28 -21.02
CA ASP A 31 5.67 -8.97 -19.96
C ASP A 31 6.65 -8.01 -19.24
N GLN A 32 7.29 -7.11 -19.99
CA GLN A 32 8.14 -6.08 -19.40
C GLN A 32 7.34 -5.13 -18.50
N ASN A 33 6.19 -4.65 -18.98
CA ASN A 33 5.29 -3.79 -18.21
C ASN A 33 4.75 -4.50 -16.97
N SER A 34 4.41 -5.79 -17.07
CA SER A 34 3.94 -6.59 -15.94
C SER A 34 5.01 -6.72 -14.84
N LEU A 35 6.28 -6.92 -15.21
CA LEU A 35 7.38 -6.95 -14.24
C LEU A 35 7.64 -5.58 -13.60
N LEU A 36 7.55 -4.50 -14.38
CA LEU A 36 7.67 -3.14 -13.85
C LEU A 36 6.53 -2.81 -12.88
N GLU A 37 5.30 -3.20 -13.20
CA GLU A 37 4.13 -3.06 -12.32
C GLU A 37 4.32 -3.87 -11.02
N ALA A 38 4.81 -5.11 -11.11
CA ALA A 38 5.11 -5.92 -9.93
C ALA A 38 6.14 -5.24 -9.01
N ILE A 39 7.22 -4.69 -9.56
CA ILE A 39 8.22 -3.93 -8.80
C ILE A 39 7.58 -2.71 -8.12
N HIS A 40 6.72 -1.98 -8.84
CA HIS A 40 6.05 -0.79 -8.32
C HIS A 40 5.12 -1.13 -7.15
N LEU A 41 4.25 -2.13 -7.32
CA LEU A 41 3.29 -2.56 -6.30
C LEU A 41 3.97 -3.08 -5.02
N GLU A 42 5.04 -3.86 -5.17
CA GLU A 42 5.80 -4.35 -4.01
C GLU A 42 6.58 -3.20 -3.33
N GLY A 43 7.03 -2.20 -4.08
CA GLY A 43 7.61 -0.97 -3.55
C GLY A 43 6.63 -0.18 -2.67
N GLU A 44 5.41 0.04 -3.15
CA GLU A 44 4.36 0.68 -2.36
C GLU A 44 3.99 -0.14 -1.12
N ARG A 45 3.99 -1.47 -1.24
CA ARG A 45 3.72 -2.36 -0.11
C ARG A 45 4.82 -2.28 0.94
N LEU A 46 6.08 -2.25 0.52
CA LEU A 46 7.22 -2.10 1.42
C LEU A 46 7.17 -0.74 2.15
N ASP A 47 6.85 0.34 1.44
CA ASP A 47 6.66 1.66 2.03
C ASP A 47 5.58 1.66 3.14
N ARG A 48 4.42 1.04 2.87
CA ARG A 48 3.37 0.87 3.90
C ARG A 48 3.86 0.10 5.13
N TYR A 49 4.68 -0.94 4.96
CA TYR A 49 5.22 -1.68 6.11
C TYR A 49 6.22 -0.85 6.91
N ILE A 50 7.05 -0.05 6.25
CA ILE A 50 7.97 0.89 6.92
C ILE A 50 7.15 1.93 7.70
N GLN A 51 6.11 2.51 7.10
CA GLN A 51 5.26 3.50 7.77
C GLN A 51 4.57 2.89 9.00
N ASN A 52 3.99 1.70 8.87
CA ASN A 52 3.35 1.01 10.00
C ASN A 52 4.35 0.73 11.14
N LEU A 53 5.59 0.38 10.81
CA LEU A 53 6.63 0.19 11.81
C LEU A 53 6.98 1.51 12.50
N LEU A 54 7.17 2.59 11.75
CA LEU A 54 7.44 3.92 12.30
C LEU A 54 6.30 4.39 13.21
N ASP A 55 5.05 4.20 12.79
CA ASP A 55 3.88 4.52 13.59
C ASP A 55 3.87 3.71 14.91
N MET A 56 4.17 2.41 14.85
CA MET A 56 4.27 1.56 16.04
C MET A 56 5.41 2.00 16.99
N THR A 57 6.55 2.43 16.45
CA THR A 57 7.64 2.97 17.28
C THR A 57 7.28 4.30 17.95
N ARG A 58 6.60 5.20 17.22
CA ARG A 58 6.11 6.48 17.77
C ARG A 58 5.08 6.25 18.88
N LEU A 59 4.14 5.33 18.66
CA LEU A 59 3.15 4.92 19.65
C LEU A 59 3.80 4.41 20.95
N GLY A 60 4.91 3.68 20.84
CA GLY A 60 5.62 3.11 21.98
C GLY A 60 6.54 4.05 22.75
N HIS A 61 6.98 5.17 22.16
CA HIS A 61 7.94 6.11 22.77
C HIS A 61 7.26 7.32 23.42
N ASP A 62 6.39 8.03 22.69
CA ASP A 62 5.86 9.34 23.11
C ASP A 62 4.38 9.30 23.53
N GLY A 63 3.73 8.15 23.39
CA GLY A 63 2.29 8.02 23.51
C GLY A 63 1.55 8.69 22.33
N LEU A 64 0.34 8.22 22.02
CA LEU A 64 -0.46 8.81 20.94
C LEU A 64 -1.09 10.13 21.43
N THR A 65 -0.59 11.28 20.96
CA THR A 65 -1.29 12.56 21.13
C THR A 65 -2.45 12.63 20.15
N LEU A 66 -3.67 12.42 20.65
CA LEU A 66 -4.90 12.48 19.85
C LEU A 66 -5.22 13.92 19.43
N SER A 67 -5.10 14.16 18.12
CA SER A 67 -5.79 15.18 17.33
C SER A 67 -7.32 15.16 17.53
N ARG A 68 -7.91 15.90 18.49
CA ARG A 68 -9.38 15.91 18.66
C ARG A 68 -9.97 17.14 17.98
N ASP A 69 -10.79 16.89 16.96
CA ASP A 69 -11.59 17.89 16.28
C ASP A 69 -13.01 17.37 16.02
N TRP A 70 -13.93 18.29 15.78
CA TRP A 70 -15.25 17.95 15.29
C TRP A 70 -15.14 17.40 13.87
N VAL A 71 -15.62 16.16 13.67
CA VAL A 71 -15.68 15.51 12.37
C VAL A 71 -17.05 14.88 12.21
N THR A 72 -17.62 14.99 11.01
CA THR A 72 -18.88 14.31 10.69
C THR A 72 -18.64 12.85 10.34
N VAL A 73 -19.63 11.99 10.58
CA VAL A 73 -19.55 10.57 10.18
C VAL A 73 -19.38 10.46 8.66
N ASP A 74 -20.04 11.34 7.90
CA ASP A 74 -19.95 11.39 6.44
C ASP A 74 -18.53 11.67 5.95
N GLU A 75 -17.82 12.64 6.54
CA GLU A 75 -16.43 12.93 6.19
C GLU A 75 -15.51 11.75 6.48
N LEU A 76 -15.70 11.09 7.62
CA LEU A 76 -14.88 9.96 8.03
C LEU A 76 -15.06 8.75 7.10
N VAL A 77 -16.31 8.45 6.73
CA VAL A 77 -16.64 7.38 5.79
C VAL A 77 -16.14 7.71 4.39
N ASN A 78 -16.34 8.93 3.89
CA ASN A 78 -15.85 9.33 2.57
C ASN A 78 -14.32 9.26 2.47
N SER A 79 -13.60 9.66 3.52
CA SER A 79 -12.14 9.53 3.59
C SER A 79 -11.70 8.07 3.47
N ALA A 80 -12.34 7.16 4.22
CA ALA A 80 -12.05 5.74 4.17
C ALA A 80 -12.34 5.12 2.79
N VAL A 81 -13.49 5.46 2.20
CA VAL A 81 -13.90 5.00 0.85
C VAL A 81 -12.94 5.53 -0.22
N GLY A 82 -12.54 6.79 -0.15
CA GLY A 82 -11.58 7.40 -1.07
C GLY A 82 -10.19 6.77 -0.98
N ARG A 83 -9.78 6.30 0.21
CA ARG A 83 -8.55 5.52 0.37
C ARG A 83 -8.71 4.13 -0.24
N LEU A 84 -9.84 3.47 0.00
CA LEU A 84 -10.14 2.13 -0.52
C LEU A 84 -10.15 2.10 -2.05
N SER A 85 -10.73 3.10 -2.70
CA SER A 85 -10.81 3.17 -4.17
C SER A 85 -9.43 3.28 -4.84
N ARG A 86 -8.43 3.89 -4.18
CA ARG A 86 -7.05 3.93 -4.69
C ARG A 86 -6.39 2.56 -4.70
N TYR A 87 -6.62 1.76 -3.65
CA TYR A 87 -6.04 0.43 -3.53
C TYR A 87 -6.83 -0.65 -4.29
N MET A 88 -8.12 -0.42 -4.51
CA MET A 88 -9.04 -1.36 -5.15
C MET A 88 -9.90 -0.63 -6.20
N PRO A 89 -9.30 -0.13 -7.29
CA PRO A 89 -9.99 0.72 -8.27
C PRO A 89 -11.18 0.04 -8.95
N ASN A 90 -11.13 -1.29 -9.07
CA ASN A 90 -12.19 -2.08 -9.72
C ASN A 90 -13.25 -2.62 -8.74
N SER A 91 -13.19 -2.24 -7.46
CA SER A 91 -14.14 -2.72 -6.46
C SER A 91 -15.40 -1.84 -6.40
N LYS A 92 -16.57 -2.46 -6.28
CA LYS A 92 -17.82 -1.74 -6.04
C LYS A 92 -18.01 -1.55 -4.53
N THR A 93 -17.81 -0.33 -4.03
CA THR A 93 -18.03 0.00 -2.63
C THR A 93 -19.48 0.43 -2.40
N ILE A 94 -20.18 -0.24 -1.48
CA ILE A 94 -21.53 0.12 -1.05
C ILE A 94 -21.42 0.77 0.34
N VAL A 95 -21.88 2.02 0.44
CA VAL A 95 -21.90 2.77 1.69
C VAL A 95 -23.36 2.88 2.13
N SER A 96 -23.65 2.43 3.36
CA SER A 96 -24.96 2.58 4.00
C SER A 96 -24.76 3.40 5.27
N MET A 97 -25.32 4.60 5.30
CA MET A 97 -25.32 5.46 6.48
C MET A 97 -26.76 5.74 6.91
N PRO A 98 -27.03 5.80 8.23
CA PRO A 98 -28.34 6.22 8.71
C PRO A 98 -28.63 7.64 8.21
N ALA A 99 -29.90 7.90 7.85
CA ALA A 99 -30.33 9.26 7.56
C ALA A 99 -30.10 10.13 8.81
N GLN A 100 -29.47 11.28 8.61
CA GLN A 100 -29.25 12.28 9.66
C GLN A 100 -30.57 12.79 10.25
#